data_AF-C6AAZ9-F1
#
_entry.id   AF-C6AAZ9-F1
#
_cell.length_a   1.000
_cell.length_b   1.000
_cell.length_c   1.000
_cell.angle_alpha   90.00
_cell.angle_beta   90.00
_cell.angle_gamma   90.00
#
_symmetry.space_group_name_H-M   'P 1'
#
loop_
_entity.id
_entity.type
_entity.pdbx_description
1 polymer ?
#
loop_
_entity_poly.entity_id
_entity_poly.type
_entity_poly.pdbx_seq_one_letter_code
_entity_poly.pdbx_strand_id
1 'polypeptide(L)'
;MSRFCPSPFFSSVIVLMWLILNGFSLGQLLLAIITALFCGWMIRLLEPEKVAIKSWSAVFRLIFRVLIDSISSNISVAWFVLTKRSRKQRSGFIVVPLLLHNRTALAILACILSATPGTAWVAYNSKKGELLLHVLNLKKGYNYQRLIKQRYEQLLLEIFL
;
A
#
# COMPACT_ATOMS: atom_id res chain seq x y z
N MET A 1 21.98 -23.23 5.41
CA MET A 1 21.87 -24.11 4.21
C MET A 1 20.41 -23.97 3.76
N SER A 2 20.07 -23.25 2.69
CA SER A 2 20.26 -23.58 1.26
C SER A 2 20.49 -22.30 0.44
N ARG A 3 21.71 -22.15 -0.10
CA ARG A 3 22.16 -20.94 -0.82
C ARG A 3 21.60 -20.81 -2.25
N PHE A 4 20.89 -21.82 -2.74
CA PHE A 4 20.43 -21.89 -4.14
C PHE A 4 19.08 -21.24 -4.43
N CYS A 5 18.21 -21.01 -3.44
CA CYS A 5 16.92 -20.35 -3.67
C CYS A 5 16.78 -19.13 -2.72
N PRO A 6 17.09 -17.91 -3.19
CA PRO A 6 17.05 -16.66 -2.42
C PRO A 6 15.79 -16.42 -1.60
N SER A 7 14.66 -16.90 -2.12
CA SER A 7 13.34 -16.71 -1.56
C SER A 7 12.42 -17.74 -2.22
N PRO A 8 12.33 -18.98 -1.71
CA PRO A 8 11.56 -20.05 -2.36
C PRO A 8 10.10 -19.66 -2.58
N PHE A 9 9.54 -18.85 -1.68
CA PHE A 9 8.20 -18.28 -1.85
C PHE A 9 8.07 -17.39 -3.10
N PHE A 10 8.99 -16.44 -3.30
CA PHE A 10 8.93 -15.49 -4.41
C PHE A 10 9.12 -16.19 -5.76
N SER A 11 10.08 -17.12 -5.86
CA SER A 11 10.29 -17.90 -7.07
C SER A 11 9.07 -18.78 -7.40
N SER A 12 8.41 -19.38 -6.39
CA SER A 12 7.16 -20.13 -6.61
C SER A 12 6.02 -19.24 -7.11
N VAL A 13 5.87 -18.02 -6.58
CA VAL A 13 4.86 -17.06 -7.06
C VAL A 13 5.10 -16.69 -8.51
N ILE A 14 6.35 -16.45 -8.92
CA ILE A 14 6.69 -16.14 -10.32
C ILE A 14 6.31 -17.30 -11.23
N VAL A 15 6.67 -18.55 -10.87
CA VAL A 15 6.34 -19.73 -11.68
C VAL A 15 4.83 -19.90 -11.79
N LEU A 16 4.08 -19.79 -10.69
CA LEU A 16 2.62 -19.88 -10.70
C LEU A 16 2.00 -18.80 -11.57
N MET A 17 2.41 -17.54 -11.40
CA MET A 17 1.91 -16.42 -12.20
C MET A 17 2.18 -16.62 -13.68
N TRP A 18 3.39 -17.08 -14.03
CA TRP A 18 3.79 -17.36 -15.41
C TRP A 18 2.89 -18.42 -16.07
N LEU A 19 2.64 -19.53 -15.36
CA LEU A 19 1.81 -20.62 -15.87
C LEU A 19 0.34 -20.25 -15.99
N ILE A 20 -0.19 -19.42 -15.07
CA ILE A 20 -1.55 -18.90 -15.16
C ILE A 20 -1.71 -18.03 -16.42
N LEU A 21 -0.70 -17.23 -16.75
CA LEU A 21 -0.75 -16.32 -17.90
C LEU A 21 -0.52 -17.01 -19.25
N ASN A 22 0.41 -17.96 -19.32
CA ASN A 22 0.85 -18.57 -20.60
C ASN A 22 0.28 -19.98 -20.84
N GLY A 23 -0.42 -20.56 -19.86
CA GLY A 23 -0.91 -21.93 -19.91
C GLY A 23 0.17 -22.97 -19.59
N PHE A 24 -0.27 -24.22 -19.40
CA PHE A 24 0.61 -25.31 -18.98
C PHE A 24 1.22 -26.04 -20.19
N SER A 25 2.53 -25.94 -20.37
CA SER A 25 3.32 -26.79 -21.26
C SER A 25 4.72 -27.00 -20.68
N LEU A 26 5.40 -28.09 -21.07
CA LEU A 26 6.74 -28.40 -20.57
C LEU A 26 7.75 -27.28 -20.86
N GLY A 27 7.65 -26.65 -22.04
CA GLY A 27 8.50 -25.51 -22.41
C GLY A 27 8.27 -24.29 -21.52
N GLN A 28 7.01 -23.95 -21.26
CA GLN A 28 6.64 -22.83 -20.40
C GLN A 28 7.08 -23.04 -18.95
N LEU A 29 7.01 -24.27 -18.44
CA LEU A 29 7.52 -24.60 -17.11
C LEU A 29 9.04 -24.36 -17.01
N LEU A 30 9.80 -24.77 -18.03
CA LEU A 30 11.26 -24.63 -18.05
C LEU A 30 11.66 -23.14 -18.11
N LEU A 31 11.00 -22.36 -18.97
CA LEU A 31 11.16 -20.90 -19.05
C LEU A 31 10.78 -20.20 -17.74
N ALA A 32 9.69 -20.61 -17.09
CA ALA A 32 9.25 -20.06 -15.83
C ALA A 32 10.28 -20.28 -14.71
N ILE A 33 10.86 -21.48 -14.62
CA ILE A 33 11.88 -21.80 -13.61
C ILE A 33 13.15 -20.97 -13.84
N ILE A 34 13.66 -20.90 -15.08
CA ILE A 34 14.85 -20.10 -15.42
C ILE A 34 14.61 -18.63 -15.04
N THR A 35 13.46 -18.08 -15.42
CA THR A 35 13.07 -16.70 -15.11
C THR A 35 12.95 -16.48 -13.60
N ALA A 36 12.31 -17.40 -12.88
CA ALA A 36 12.12 -17.30 -11.43
C ALA A 36 13.45 -17.38 -10.64
N LEU A 37 14.41 -18.16 -11.14
CA LEU A 37 15.77 -18.20 -10.58
C LEU A 37 16.52 -16.91 -10.86
N PHE A 38 16.46 -16.39 -12.09
CA PHE A 38 17.10 -15.12 -12.46
C PHE A 38 16.55 -13.94 -11.64
N CYS A 39 15.22 -13.80 -11.58
CA CYS A 39 14.56 -12.78 -10.77
C CYS A 39 14.84 -12.95 -9.28
N GLY A 40 14.86 -14.18 -8.77
CA GLY A 40 15.23 -14.46 -7.38
C GLY A 40 16.67 -14.04 -7.09
N TRP A 41 17.60 -14.21 -8.02
CA TRP A 41 18.98 -13.77 -7.85
C TRP A 41 19.08 -12.25 -7.85
N MET A 42 18.39 -11.57 -8.77
CA MET A 42 18.30 -10.11 -8.81
C MET A 42 17.73 -9.52 -7.50
N ILE A 43 16.72 -10.17 -6.89
CA ILE A 43 16.12 -9.70 -5.62
C ILE A 43 17.14 -9.67 -4.47
N ARG A 44 18.18 -10.51 -4.49
CA ARG A 44 19.23 -10.48 -3.46
C ARG A 44 20.06 -9.21 -3.52
N LEU A 45 20.26 -8.64 -4.71
CA LEU A 45 21.01 -7.40 -4.88
C LEU A 45 20.28 -6.19 -4.30
N LEU A 46 18.95 -6.27 -4.16
CA LEU A 46 18.14 -5.20 -3.59
C LEU A 46 18.16 -5.16 -2.05
N GLU A 47 18.82 -6.12 -1.39
CA GLU A 47 18.88 -6.26 0.08
C GLU A 47 17.54 -5.95 0.77
N PRO A 48 16.47 -6.72 0.48
CA PRO A 48 15.15 -6.41 1.01
C PRO A 48 15.20 -6.31 2.54
N GLU A 49 14.75 -5.17 3.08
CA GLU A 49 14.60 -5.00 4.52
C GLU A 49 13.73 -6.14 5.06
N LYS A 50 14.22 -6.84 6.10
CA LYS A 50 13.47 -7.93 6.73
C LYS A 50 12.28 -7.32 7.47
N VAL A 51 11.11 -7.43 6.87
CA VAL A 51 9.86 -6.99 7.45
C VAL A 51 9.37 -8.05 8.43
N ALA A 52 9.42 -7.76 9.73
CA ALA A 52 8.81 -8.60 10.76
C ALA A 52 7.35 -8.18 10.96
N ILE A 53 6.41 -9.03 10.58
CA ILE A 53 4.98 -8.83 10.83
C ILE A 53 4.67 -9.40 12.21
N LYS A 54 4.24 -8.55 13.15
CA LYS A 54 3.94 -8.93 14.53
C LYS A 54 2.49 -9.37 14.72
N SER A 55 1.54 -8.74 14.03
CA SER A 55 0.11 -9.04 14.15
C SER A 55 -0.55 -9.26 12.79
N TRP A 56 -0.79 -10.53 12.44
CA TRP A 56 -1.57 -10.88 11.25
C TRP A 56 -3.05 -10.45 11.36
N SER A 57 -3.61 -10.41 12.57
CA SER A 57 -4.98 -9.92 12.81
C SER A 57 -5.13 -8.44 12.42
N ALA A 58 -4.14 -7.62 12.78
CA ALA A 58 -4.11 -6.21 12.39
C ALA A 58 -3.99 -6.02 10.88
N VAL A 59 -3.22 -6.88 10.18
CA VAL A 59 -3.13 -6.88 8.71
C VAL A 59 -4.51 -7.10 8.07
N PHE A 60 -5.24 -8.15 8.48
CA PHE A 60 -6.56 -8.41 7.91
C PHE A 60 -7.56 -7.28 8.20
N ARG A 61 -7.53 -6.70 9.41
CA ARG A 61 -8.36 -5.54 9.76
C ARG A 61 -8.04 -4.32 8.90
N LEU A 62 -6.75 -4.05 8.67
CA LEU A 62 -6.30 -2.96 7.80
C LEU A 62 -6.82 -3.16 6.38
N ILE A 63 -6.61 -4.35 5.80
CA ILE A 63 -7.06 -4.68 4.43
C ILE A 63 -8.57 -4.49 4.30
N PHE A 64 -9.35 -5.08 5.20
CA PHE A 64 -10.81 -5.00 5.12
C PHE A 64 -11.32 -3.57 5.24
N ARG A 65 -10.74 -2.78 6.15
CA ARG A 65 -11.08 -1.36 6.31
C ARG A 65 -10.72 -0.53 5.08
N VAL A 66 -9.54 -0.73 4.51
CA VAL A 66 -9.10 -0.01 3.30
C VAL A 66 -9.98 -0.36 2.11
N LEU A 67 -10.37 -1.63 1.95
CA LEU A 67 -11.28 -2.04 0.88
C LEU A 67 -12.65 -1.37 1.01
N ILE A 68 -13.24 -1.38 2.21
CA ILE A 68 -14.53 -0.71 2.45
C ILE A 68 -14.43 0.79 2.19
N ASP A 69 -13.41 1.44 2.75
CA ASP A 69 -13.21 2.89 2.58
C ASP A 69 -12.98 3.25 1.10
N SER A 70 -12.22 2.43 0.36
CA SER A 70 -11.97 2.61 -1.07
C SER A 70 -13.24 2.45 -1.90
N ILE A 71 -14.02 1.39 -1.68
CA ILE A 71 -15.30 1.14 -2.38
C ILE A 71 -16.29 2.28 -2.08
N SER A 72 -16.47 2.63 -0.81
CA SER A 72 -17.41 3.69 -0.39
C SER A 72 -17.02 5.05 -0.98
N SER A 73 -15.72 5.35 -1.00
CA SER A 73 -15.21 6.60 -1.56
C SER A 73 -15.35 6.63 -3.10
N ASN A 74 -15.05 5.53 -3.79
CA ASN A 74 -15.26 5.42 -5.24
C ASN A 74 -16.72 5.59 -5.63
N ILE A 75 -17.65 4.97 -4.88
CA ILE A 75 -19.10 5.17 -5.07
C ILE A 75 -19.48 6.64 -4.88
N SER A 76 -18.92 7.29 -3.84
CA SER A 76 -19.16 8.71 -3.56
C SER A 76 -18.68 9.61 -4.69
N VAL A 77 -17.51 9.31 -5.29
CA VAL A 77 -16.98 10.03 -6.45
C VAL A 77 -17.82 9.78 -7.69
N ALA A 78 -18.18 8.53 -7.98
CA ALA A 78 -19.04 8.17 -9.10
C ALA A 78 -20.39 8.90 -9.02
N TRP A 79 -21.02 8.92 -7.83
CA TRP A 79 -22.25 9.67 -7.58
C TRP A 79 -22.06 11.18 -7.79
N PHE A 80 -20.96 11.74 -7.31
CA PHE A 80 -20.65 13.16 -7.49
C PHE A 80 -20.52 13.56 -8.96
N VAL A 81 -19.82 12.74 -9.76
CA VAL A 81 -19.67 12.94 -11.22
C VAL A 81 -21.03 12.84 -11.92
N LEU A 82 -21.84 11.83 -11.59
CA LEU A 82 -23.15 11.63 -12.21
C LEU A 82 -24.17 12.71 -11.86
N THR A 83 -24.13 13.25 -10.63
CA THR A 83 -25.14 14.22 -10.17
C THR A 83 -24.81 15.67 -10.58
N LYS A 84 -23.69 15.92 -11.29
CA LYS A 84 -23.21 17.27 -11.72
C LYS A 84 -23.33 18.35 -10.63
N ARG A 85 -23.24 17.97 -9.35
CA ARG A 85 -23.47 18.91 -8.26
C ARG A 85 -22.22 19.76 -8.13
N SER A 86 -22.24 20.96 -8.71
CA SER A 86 -21.20 21.98 -8.61
C SER A 86 -21.09 22.47 -7.15
N ARG A 87 -20.63 21.59 -6.27
CA ARG A 87 -20.25 21.94 -4.91
C ARG A 87 -18.82 22.43 -5.02
N LYS A 88 -18.56 23.70 -4.69
CA LYS A 88 -17.20 24.26 -4.58
C LYS A 88 -16.36 23.33 -3.71
N GLN A 89 -15.53 22.50 -4.34
CA GLN A 89 -14.54 21.70 -3.64
C GLN A 89 -13.43 22.64 -3.20
N ARG A 90 -13.14 22.66 -1.91
CA ARG A 90 -12.02 23.40 -1.38
C ARG A 90 -10.86 22.43 -1.27
N SER A 91 -9.93 22.48 -2.20
CA SER A 91 -8.67 21.76 -2.05
C SER A 91 -7.79 22.46 -1.01
N GLY A 92 -6.92 21.71 -0.35
CA GLY A 92 -5.99 22.26 0.62
C GLY A 92 -4.91 21.27 1.02
N PHE A 93 -3.79 21.80 1.50
CA PHE A 93 -2.71 21.02 2.07
C PHE A 93 -2.86 20.95 3.59
N ILE A 94 -2.61 19.78 4.14
CA ILE A 94 -2.55 19.55 5.58
C ILE A 94 -1.23 18.87 5.93
N VAL A 95 -0.66 19.23 7.06
CA VAL A 95 0.50 18.54 7.64
C VAL A 95 -0.02 17.58 8.69
N VAL A 96 0.37 16.31 8.61
CA VAL A 96 -0.01 15.25 9.55
C VAL A 96 1.28 14.73 10.21
N PRO A 97 1.48 14.93 11.53
CA PRO A 97 2.63 14.37 12.22
C PRO A 97 2.42 12.86 12.41
N LEU A 98 3.34 12.03 11.92
CA LEU A 98 3.33 10.57 12.00
C LEU A 98 4.35 10.09 13.05
N LEU A 99 3.97 9.06 13.80
CA LEU A 99 4.79 8.27 14.72
C LEU A 99 5.49 7.10 13.99
N LEU A 100 5.03 6.76 12.78
CA LEU A 100 5.60 5.71 11.93
C LEU A 100 6.98 6.11 11.40
N HIS A 101 7.99 5.28 11.69
CA HIS A 101 9.36 5.43 11.18
C HIS A 101 9.78 4.30 10.23
N ASN A 102 9.04 3.19 10.22
CA ASN A 102 9.33 2.05 9.36
C ASN A 102 9.03 2.38 7.88
N ARG A 103 10.01 2.18 6.99
CA ARG A 103 9.91 2.51 5.56
C ARG A 103 8.79 1.73 4.87
N THR A 104 8.66 0.44 5.16
CA THR A 104 7.60 -0.41 4.61
C THR A 104 6.23 0.07 5.07
N ALA A 105 6.09 0.43 6.35
CA ALA A 105 4.84 0.92 6.91
C ALA A 105 4.42 2.27 6.28
N LEU A 106 5.38 3.17 6.08
CA LEU A 106 5.18 4.44 5.38
C LEU A 106 4.78 4.24 3.91
N ALA A 107 5.42 3.29 3.21
CA ALA A 107 5.07 2.95 1.84
C ALA A 107 3.63 2.40 1.74
N ILE A 108 3.23 1.51 2.65
CA ILE A 108 1.86 1.00 2.72
C ILE A 108 0.88 2.14 3.00
N LEU A 109 1.19 3.03 3.95
CA LEU A 109 0.35 4.20 4.24
C LEU A 109 0.21 5.10 3.01
N ALA A 110 1.30 5.35 2.27
CA ALA A 110 1.27 6.13 1.05
C ALA A 110 0.37 5.49 -0.03
N CYS A 111 0.45 4.17 -0.22
CA CYS A 111 -0.43 3.44 -1.12
C CYS A 111 -1.90 3.56 -0.70
N ILE A 112 -2.22 3.39 0.59
CA ILE A 112 -3.58 3.50 1.11
C ILE A 112 -4.15 4.90 0.88
N LEU A 113 -3.37 5.94 1.22
CA LEU A 113 -3.80 7.34 1.08
C LEU A 113 -3.91 7.77 -0.39
N SER A 114 -3.18 7.13 -1.30
CA SER A 114 -3.28 7.38 -2.74
C SER A 114 -4.45 6.61 -3.38
N ALA A 115 -4.78 5.43 -2.84
CA ALA A 115 -5.91 4.63 -3.30
C ALA A 115 -7.25 5.16 -2.78
N THR A 116 -7.26 5.96 -1.70
CA THR A 116 -8.46 6.60 -1.18
C THR A 116 -8.74 7.90 -1.95
N PRO A 117 -9.87 7.99 -2.69
CA PRO A 117 -10.21 9.16 -3.46
C PRO A 117 -10.32 10.42 -2.59
N GLY A 118 -9.70 11.50 -3.05
CA GLY A 118 -9.75 12.80 -2.40
C GLY A 118 -8.58 13.11 -1.47
N THR A 119 -7.60 12.22 -1.35
CA THR A 119 -6.30 12.48 -0.72
C THR A 119 -5.16 12.15 -1.67
N ALA A 120 -4.05 12.90 -1.58
CA ALA A 120 -2.85 12.65 -2.35
C ALA A 120 -1.60 12.89 -1.48
N TRP A 121 -0.72 11.88 -1.43
CA TRP A 121 0.56 11.98 -0.74
C TRP A 121 1.49 12.92 -1.50
N VAL A 122 1.98 13.98 -0.84
CA VAL A 122 2.83 14.99 -1.50
C VAL A 122 4.29 14.79 -1.12
N ALA A 123 4.59 14.87 0.17
CA ALA A 123 5.95 14.78 0.67
C ALA A 123 5.96 14.25 2.10
N TYR A 124 7.03 13.55 2.47
CA TYR A 124 7.26 13.11 3.84
C TYR A 124 8.61 13.59 4.31
N ASN A 125 8.62 14.25 5.46
CA ASN A 125 9.83 14.70 6.13
C ASN A 125 10.24 13.67 7.19
N SER A 126 11.25 12.87 6.88
CA SER A 126 11.77 11.83 7.79
C SER A 126 12.42 12.38 9.05
N LYS A 127 12.94 13.61 9.04
CA LYS A 127 13.57 14.22 10.24
C LYS A 127 12.55 14.67 11.28
N LYS A 128 11.37 15.12 10.82
CA LYS A 128 10.28 15.61 11.69
C LYS A 128 9.14 14.62 11.85
N GLY A 129 9.12 13.55 11.06
CA GLY A 129 7.98 12.63 10.97
C GLY A 129 6.73 13.29 10.40
N GLU A 130 6.86 14.33 9.57
CA GLU A 130 5.72 15.11 9.09
C GLU A 130 5.33 14.72 7.66
N LEU A 131 4.07 14.33 7.46
CA LEU A 131 3.47 14.06 6.16
C LEU A 131 2.74 15.30 5.65
N LEU A 132 3.13 15.79 4.49
CA LEU A 132 2.36 16.75 3.71
C LEU A 132 1.36 16.00 2.83
N LEU A 133 0.07 16.21 3.09
CA LEU A 133 -1.02 15.59 2.36
C LEU A 133 -1.86 16.66 1.67
N HIS A 134 -2.20 16.43 0.41
CA HIS A 134 -3.18 17.23 -0.31
C HIS A 134 -4.56 16.58 -0.21
N VAL A 135 -5.57 17.35 0.19
CA VAL A 135 -6.96 16.89 0.32
C VAL A 135 -7.80 17.66 -0.69
N LEU A 136 -8.52 16.94 -1.54
CA LEU A 136 -9.33 17.51 -2.63
C LEU A 136 -10.56 18.27 -2.11
N ASN A 137 -11.17 17.77 -1.02
CA ASN A 137 -12.38 18.35 -0.44
C ASN A 137 -12.23 18.56 1.07
N LEU A 138 -11.59 19.65 1.45
CA LEU A 138 -11.35 20.07 2.82
C LEU A 138 -12.65 20.63 3.44
N LYS A 139 -13.28 19.86 4.33
CA LYS A 139 -14.45 20.31 5.09
C LYS A 139 -14.01 21.08 6.34
N LYS A 140 -14.54 22.29 6.56
CA LYS A 140 -14.31 23.07 7.80
C LYS A 140 -14.71 22.22 9.02
N GLY A 141 -13.80 22.06 9.98
CA GLY A 141 -14.02 21.30 11.22
C GLY A 141 -13.77 19.79 11.13
N TYR A 142 -13.44 19.25 9.96
CA TYR A 142 -13.12 17.82 9.84
C TYR A 142 -11.65 17.57 10.17
N ASN A 143 -11.38 16.75 11.17
CA ASN A 143 -10.03 16.47 11.65
C ASN A 143 -9.41 15.29 10.89
N TYR A 144 -8.93 15.55 9.67
CA TYR A 144 -8.27 14.56 8.82
C TYR A 144 -7.04 13.94 9.49
N GLN A 145 -6.29 14.72 10.27
CA GLN A 145 -5.16 14.22 11.05
C GLN A 145 -5.62 13.09 11.98
N ARG A 146 -6.64 13.34 12.81
CA ARG A 146 -7.16 12.32 13.74
C ARG A 146 -7.67 11.07 13.02
N LEU A 147 -8.32 11.24 11.87
CA LEU A 147 -8.82 10.10 11.10
C LEU A 147 -7.68 9.21 10.59
N ILE A 148 -6.64 9.81 9.99
CA ILE A 148 -5.47 9.06 9.48
C ILE A 148 -4.76 8.36 10.63
N LYS A 149 -4.57 9.07 11.75
CA LYS A 149 -3.94 8.53 12.97
C LYS A 149 -4.69 7.32 13.54
N GLN A 150 -5.98 7.48 13.79
CA GLN A 150 -6.79 6.45 14.44
C GLN A 150 -7.11 5.26 13.52
N ARG A 151 -7.28 5.49 12.21
CA ARG A 151 -7.72 4.44 11.30
C ARG A 151 -6.58 3.63 10.69
N TYR A 152 -5.49 4.28 10.29
CA TYR A 152 -4.43 3.63 9.51
C TYR A 152 -3.13 3.53 10.29
N GLU A 153 -2.68 4.64 10.88
CA GLU A 153 -1.40 4.66 11.60
C GLU A 153 -1.41 3.69 12.79
N GLN A 154 -2.46 3.68 13.61
CA GLN A 154 -2.55 2.76 14.75
C GLN A 154 -2.45 1.28 14.35
N LEU A 155 -3.11 0.89 13.25
CA LEU A 155 -3.04 -0.48 12.74
C LEU A 155 -1.66 -0.80 12.16
N LEU A 156 -1.03 0.16 11.46
CA LEU A 156 0.33 -0.03 10.95
C LEU A 156 1.36 -0.13 12.08
N LEU A 157 1.19 0.64 13.15
CA LEU A 157 2.00 0.50 14.35
C LEU A 157 1.83 -0.91 14.94
N GLU A 158 0.60 -1.43 15.08
CA GLU A 158 0.37 -2.80 15.59
C GLU A 158 0.95 -3.91 14.68
N ILE A 159 1.08 -3.65 13.37
CA ILE A 159 1.65 -4.62 12.42
C ILE A 159 3.18 -4.69 12.54
N PHE A 160 3.84 -3.54 12.76
CA PHE A 160 5.30 -3.41 12.66
C PHE A 160 6.04 -3.12 13.99
N LEU A 161 5.34 -2.71 15.06
CA LEU A 161 5.86 -2.51 16.43
C LEU A 161 5.36 -3.59 17.38
#